data_AF-A0A7S1SQ18-F1
#
_entry.id   AF-A0A7S1SQ18-F1
#
_cell.length_a   1.000
_cell.length_b   1.000
_cell.length_c   1.000
_cell.angle_alpha   90.00
_cell.angle_beta   90.00
_cell.angle_gamma   90.00
#
_symmetry.space_group_name_H-M   'P 1'
#
loop_
_entity.id
_entity.type
_entity.pdbx_description
1 polymer ?
#
loop_
_entity_poly.entity_id
_entity_poly.type
_entity_poly.pdbx_seq_one_letter_code
_entity_poly.pdbx_strand_id
1 'polypeptide(L)'
;EFEKRYNASVLNLNEQGLNVSLYWKNPDPRKFINIVPTSAITGEGIPDLLQLLVKLSQSMMADRLSYITELQCTVLEVKVVEGLGTTIDVILVNGVIHEGDTIVVCGLQGPIVTTIRSL
;
A
#
# COMPACT_ATOMS: atom_id res chain seq x y z
N GLU A 1 -24.32 -7.72 -20.14
CA GLU A 1 -23.49 -8.68 -19.36
C GLU A 1 -22.82 -8.02 -18.16
N PHE A 2 -22.09 -6.92 -18.37
CA PHE A 2 -21.43 -6.14 -17.31
C PHE A 2 -22.32 -5.87 -16.08
N GLU A 3 -23.48 -5.25 -16.28
CA GLU A 3 -24.41 -4.90 -15.19
C GLU A 3 -24.84 -6.11 -14.35
N LYS A 4 -25.03 -7.27 -14.98
CA LYS A 4 -25.38 -8.51 -14.26
C LYS A 4 -24.24 -8.95 -13.34
N ARG A 5 -23.00 -8.93 -13.84
CA ARG A 5 -21.81 -9.30 -13.06
C ARG A 5 -21.53 -8.27 -11.95
N TYR A 6 -21.66 -6.99 -12.26
CA TYR A 6 -21.54 -5.90 -11.30
C TYR A 6 -22.55 -6.05 -10.17
N ASN A 7 -23.84 -6.22 -10.47
CA ASN A 7 -24.88 -6.37 -9.45
C ASN A 7 -24.67 -7.62 -8.58
N ALA A 8 -24.17 -8.71 -9.15
CA ALA A 8 -23.81 -9.90 -8.37
C ALA A 8 -22.65 -9.62 -7.39
N SER A 9 -21.59 -8.93 -7.84
CA SER A 9 -20.49 -8.52 -6.97
C SER A 9 -20.93 -7.55 -5.87
N VAL A 10 -21.80 -6.58 -6.20
CA VAL A 10 -22.37 -5.63 -5.24
C VAL A 10 -23.17 -6.37 -4.17
N LEU A 11 -24.01 -7.33 -4.56
CA LEU A 11 -24.78 -8.14 -3.61
C LEU A 11 -23.86 -8.87 -2.63
N ASN A 12 -22.86 -9.58 -3.14
CA ASN A 12 -21.91 -10.32 -2.31
C ASN A 12 -21.14 -9.40 -1.33
N LEU A 13 -20.76 -8.19 -1.77
CA LEU A 13 -20.05 -7.23 -0.91
C LEU A 13 -21.00 -6.62 0.14
N ASN A 14 -22.24 -6.33 -0.23
CA ASN A 14 -23.26 -5.85 0.69
C ASN A 14 -23.62 -6.90 1.76
N GLU A 15 -23.62 -8.19 1.42
CA GLU A 15 -23.81 -9.28 2.39
C GLU A 15 -22.70 -9.33 3.45
N GLN A 16 -21.50 -8.86 3.11
CA GLN A 16 -20.38 -8.68 4.05
C GLN A 16 -20.43 -7.33 4.79
N GLY A 17 -21.51 -6.54 4.62
CA GLY A 17 -21.68 -5.22 5.23
C GLY A 17 -20.90 -4.10 4.54
N LEU A 18 -20.37 -4.32 3.34
CA LEU A 18 -19.63 -3.32 2.58
C LEU A 18 -20.55 -2.61 1.59
N ASN A 19 -20.86 -1.33 1.85
CA ASN A 19 -21.58 -0.50 0.89
C ASN A 19 -20.65 -0.11 -0.24
N VAL A 20 -21.00 -0.49 -1.47
CA VAL A 20 -20.15 -0.26 -2.64
C VAL A 20 -20.88 0.45 -3.77
N SER A 21 -20.15 1.21 -4.59
CA SER A 21 -20.68 1.88 -5.79
C SER A 21 -19.58 2.03 -6.84
N LEU A 22 -19.95 2.10 -8.12
CA LEU A 22 -19.02 2.46 -9.19
C LEU A 22 -18.37 3.82 -8.89
N TYR A 23 -17.07 3.95 -9.16
CA TYR A 23 -16.30 5.13 -8.74
C TYR A 23 -16.87 6.46 -9.28
N TRP A 24 -17.51 6.45 -10.46
CA TRP A 24 -18.15 7.62 -11.08
C TRP A 24 -19.61 7.84 -10.65
N LYS A 25 -20.24 6.87 -10.00
CA LYS A 25 -21.61 6.96 -9.46
C LYS A 25 -21.63 7.09 -7.94
N ASN A 26 -20.48 7.14 -7.29
CA ASN A 26 -20.38 7.18 -5.84
C ASN A 26 -20.84 8.55 -5.31
N PRO A 27 -21.94 8.63 -4.53
CA PRO A 27 -22.44 9.89 -4.00
C PRO A 27 -21.62 10.39 -2.80
N ASP A 28 -20.97 9.50 -2.06
CA ASP A 28 -20.19 9.83 -0.87
C ASP A 28 -19.03 8.82 -0.68
N PRO A 29 -17.78 9.19 -1.04
CA PRO A 29 -16.63 8.31 -0.97
C PRO A 29 -16.22 7.94 0.47
N ARG A 30 -16.80 8.57 1.50
CA ARG A 30 -16.58 8.20 2.92
C ARG A 30 -17.51 7.09 3.38
N LYS A 31 -18.66 6.92 2.72
CA LYS A 31 -19.69 5.93 3.09
C LYS A 31 -19.74 4.73 2.15
N PHE A 32 -19.33 4.93 0.90
CA PHE A 32 -19.32 3.89 -0.12
C PHE A 32 -17.91 3.63 -0.61
N ILE A 33 -17.56 2.35 -0.74
CA ILE A 33 -16.31 1.90 -1.34
C ILE A 33 -16.45 1.96 -2.88
N ASN A 34 -15.43 2.52 -3.53
CA ASN A 34 -15.40 2.64 -4.98
C ASN A 34 -15.06 1.30 -5.65
N ILE A 35 -15.86 0.92 -6.64
CA ILE A 35 -15.56 -0.17 -7.57
C ILE A 35 -15.01 0.45 -8.87
N VAL A 36 -13.83 -0.01 -9.29
CA VAL A 36 -13.18 0.35 -10.56
C VAL A 36 -13.08 -0.90 -11.43
N PRO A 37 -13.89 -1.02 -12.51
CA PRO A 37 -13.72 -2.08 -13.48
C PRO A 37 -12.40 -1.90 -14.23
N THR A 38 -11.57 -2.94 -14.26
CA THR A 38 -10.27 -2.91 -14.94
C THR A 38 -10.01 -4.21 -15.71
N SER A 39 -9.11 -4.14 -16.68
CA SER A 39 -8.56 -5.29 -17.39
C SER A 39 -7.04 -5.24 -17.33
N ALA A 40 -6.43 -6.21 -16.64
CA ALA A 40 -4.97 -6.29 -16.54
C ALA A 40 -4.29 -6.68 -17.87
N ILE A 41 -5.03 -7.31 -18.80
CA ILE A 41 -4.50 -7.77 -20.10
C ILE A 41 -4.50 -6.62 -21.12
N THR A 42 -5.62 -5.89 -21.21
CA THR A 42 -5.78 -4.80 -22.18
C THR A 42 -5.35 -3.45 -21.61
N GLY A 43 -5.26 -3.31 -20.29
CA GLY A 43 -4.93 -2.07 -19.60
C GLY A 43 -6.11 -1.12 -19.40
N GLU A 44 -7.32 -1.50 -19.82
CA GLU A 44 -8.53 -0.68 -19.63
C GLU A 44 -8.82 -0.47 -18.14
N GLY A 45 -9.18 0.76 -17.76
CA GLY A 45 -9.48 1.12 -16.37
C GLY A 45 -8.27 1.32 -15.46
N ILE A 46 -7.05 1.00 -15.90
CA ILE A 46 -5.83 1.28 -15.12
C ILE A 46 -5.62 2.79 -14.91
N PRO A 47 -5.79 3.66 -15.93
CA PRO A 47 -5.71 5.11 -15.72
C PRO A 47 -6.76 5.61 -14.71
N ASP A 48 -7.98 5.09 -14.77
CA ASP A 48 -9.07 5.42 -13.83
C ASP A 48 -8.72 5.00 -12.39
N LEU A 49 -8.16 3.79 -12.22
CA LEU A 49 -7.72 3.29 -10.93
C LEU A 49 -6.62 4.18 -10.34
N LEU A 50 -5.61 4.53 -11.14
CA LEU A 50 -4.51 5.40 -10.72
C LEU A 50 -5.00 6.80 -10.36
N GLN A 51 -5.90 7.37 -11.17
CA GLN A 51 -6.50 8.68 -10.89
C GLN A 51 -7.27 8.66 -9.56
N LEU A 52 -8.06 7.61 -9.32
CA LEU A 52 -8.82 7.47 -8.09
C LEU A 52 -7.90 7.35 -6.86
N LEU A 53 -6.83 6.56 -6.95
CA LEU A 53 -5.84 6.42 -5.88
C LEU A 53 -5.23 7.77 -5.52
N VAL A 54 -4.74 8.52 -6.51
CA VAL A 54 -4.15 9.86 -6.29
C VAL A 54 -5.17 10.80 -5.65
N LYS A 55 -6.42 10.82 -6.16
CA LYS A 55 -7.48 11.68 -5.63
C LYS A 55 -7.81 11.36 -4.17
N LEU A 56 -7.96 10.09 -3.81
CA LEU A 56 -8.29 9.68 -2.45
C LEU A 56 -7.11 9.93 -1.49
N SER A 57 -5.88 9.61 -1.91
CA SER A 57 -4.68 9.89 -1.12
C SER A 57 -4.53 11.38 -0.82
N GLN A 58 -4.73 12.25 -1.81
CA GLN A 58 -4.63 13.70 -1.62
C GLN A 58 -5.78 14.28 -0.80
N SER A 59 -7.02 13.85 -1.02
CA SER A 59 -8.18 14.46 -0.37
C SER A 59 -8.51 13.90 1.02
N MET A 60 -8.11 12.67 1.31
CA MET A 60 -8.46 11.98 2.57
C MET A 60 -7.24 11.59 3.41
N MET A 61 -6.05 11.53 2.83
CA MET A 61 -4.85 11.03 3.52
C MET A 61 -3.74 12.08 3.62
N ALA A 62 -3.99 13.34 3.23
CA ALA A 62 -2.98 14.41 3.28
C ALA A 62 -2.23 14.47 4.62
N ASP A 63 -2.96 14.48 5.73
CA ASP A 63 -2.37 14.56 7.08
C ASP A 63 -1.58 13.30 7.46
N ARG A 64 -1.93 12.13 6.90
CA ARG A 64 -1.21 10.87 7.15
C ARG A 64 0.03 10.71 6.27
N LEU A 65 0.05 11.41 5.14
CA LEU A 65 1.15 11.40 4.17
C LEU A 65 2.11 12.57 4.37
N SER A 66 1.84 13.45 5.33
CA SER A 66 2.76 14.54 5.68
C SER A 66 4.07 13.97 6.22
N TYR A 67 5.19 14.52 5.76
CA TYR A 67 6.51 14.08 6.19
C TYR A 67 6.73 14.32 7.68
N ILE A 68 7.22 13.30 8.37
CA ILE A 68 7.69 13.36 9.76
C ILE A 68 9.17 12.97 9.77
N THR A 69 9.97 13.67 10.57
CA THR A 69 11.41 13.42 10.69
C THR A 69 11.74 12.14 11.44
N GLU A 70 10.83 11.67 12.28
CA GLU A 70 10.99 10.43 13.05
C GLU A 70 10.98 9.21 12.12
N LEU A 71 11.98 8.34 12.28
CA LEU A 71 12.13 7.14 11.47
C LEU A 71 10.98 6.16 11.75
N GLN A 72 10.18 5.89 10.73
CA GLN A 72 9.17 4.83 10.75
C GLN A 72 9.48 3.86 9.64
N CYS A 73 10.01 2.70 10.01
CA CYS A 73 10.46 1.67 9.09
C CYS A 73 10.05 0.29 9.62
N THR A 74 9.53 -0.58 8.74
CA THR A 74 9.11 -1.94 9.10
C THR A 74 9.79 -2.96 8.22
N VAL A 75 10.33 -4.02 8.83
CA VAL A 75 10.93 -5.16 8.12
C VAL A 75 9.82 -6.00 7.48
N LEU A 76 9.94 -6.24 6.17
CA LEU A 76 9.06 -7.15 5.44
C LEU A 76 9.62 -8.56 5.39
N GLU A 77 10.87 -8.68 4.93
CA GLU A 77 11.45 -9.97 4.63
C GLU A 77 12.96 -9.95 4.91
N VAL A 78 13.48 -11.09 5.33
CA VAL A 78 14.92 -11.33 5.46
C VAL A 78 15.27 -12.47 4.50
N LYS A 79 16.14 -12.18 3.52
CA LYS A 79 16.53 -13.12 2.48
C LYS A 79 18.02 -13.10 2.22
N VAL A 80 18.57 -14.19 1.72
CA VAL A 80 19.99 -14.27 1.32
C VAL A 80 20.11 -13.97 -0.16
N VAL A 81 20.92 -12.97 -0.50
CA VAL A 81 21.21 -12.57 -1.88
C VAL A 81 22.67 -12.90 -2.18
N GLU A 82 22.90 -13.55 -3.33
CA GLU A 82 24.25 -13.91 -3.76
C GLU A 82 25.14 -12.67 -3.89
N GLY A 83 26.34 -12.72 -3.33
CA GLY A 83 27.28 -11.59 -3.30
C GLY A 83 27.03 -10.53 -2.21
N LEU A 84 25.80 -10.41 -1.69
CA LEU A 84 25.45 -9.45 -0.62
C LEU A 84 25.29 -10.09 0.77
N GLY A 85 25.06 -11.41 0.81
CA GLY A 85 24.77 -12.12 2.05
C GLY A 85 23.32 -11.92 2.48
N THR A 86 23.07 -11.85 3.79
CA THR A 86 21.71 -11.64 4.33
C THR A 86 21.29 -10.18 4.14
N THR A 87 20.24 -9.97 3.36
CA THR A 87 19.60 -8.68 3.10
C THR A 87 18.25 -8.59 3.82
N ILE A 88 17.82 -7.36 4.11
CA ILE A 88 16.56 -7.06 4.80
C ILE A 88 15.76 -6.13 3.89
N ASP A 89 14.60 -6.59 3.44
CA ASP A 89 13.65 -5.77 2.71
C ASP A 89 12.79 -5.02 3.73
N VAL A 90 12.70 -3.69 3.59
CA VAL A 90 12.00 -2.83 4.54
C VAL A 90 11.03 -1.88 3.82
N ILE A 91 9.93 -1.52 4.49
CA ILE A 91 9.07 -0.39 4.10
C ILE A 91 9.44 0.80 4.97
N LEU A 92 9.96 1.85 4.33
CA LEU A 92 10.17 3.15 4.95
C LEU A 92 8.92 4.03 4.75
N VAL A 93 8.30 4.45 5.85
CA VAL A 93 7.09 5.30 5.85
C VAL A 93 7.45 6.76 6.14
N ASN A 94 8.35 7.00 7.10
CA ASN A 94 8.81 8.34 7.49
C ASN A 94 10.28 8.33 7.92
N GLY A 95 10.89 9.51 7.97
CA GLY A 95 12.31 9.69 8.27
C GLY A 95 13.23 9.42 7.08
N VAL A 96 14.51 9.24 7.37
CA VAL A 96 15.58 9.03 6.39
C VAL A 96 16.53 7.96 6.90
N ILE A 97 17.12 7.20 5.99
CA ILE A 97 18.13 6.17 6.26
C ILE A 97 19.27 6.41 5.28
N HIS A 98 20.50 6.35 5.77
CA HIS A 98 21.71 6.49 4.95
C HIS A 98 22.64 5.29 5.11
N GLU A 99 23.49 5.08 4.11
CA GLU A 99 24.63 4.16 4.25
C GLU A 99 25.55 4.62 5.38
N GLY A 100 26.04 3.67 6.18
CA GLY A 100 26.83 3.97 7.38
C GLY A 100 26.01 4.22 8.65
N ASP A 101 24.68 4.36 8.56
CA ASP A 101 23.84 4.46 9.76
C ASP A 101 23.89 3.15 10.57
N THR A 102 23.94 3.30 11.89
CA THR A 102 23.88 2.16 12.82
C THR A 102 22.43 1.91 13.22
N ILE A 103 21.95 0.72 12.95
CA ILE A 103 20.56 0.30 13.17
C ILE A 103 20.48 -0.80 14.22
N VAL A 104 19.32 -0.89 14.87
CA VAL A 104 18.98 -1.97 15.79
C VAL A 104 17.75 -2.68 15.27
N VAL A 105 17.85 -3.98 15.03
CA VAL A 105 16.73 -4.81 14.53
C VAL A 105 16.46 -5.96 15.49
N CYS A 106 15.21 -6.40 15.56
CA CYS A 106 14.82 -7.54 16.40
C CYS A 106 15.22 -8.85 15.72
N GLY A 107 16.10 -9.63 16.34
CA GLY A 107 16.43 -11.00 15.94
C GLY A 107 15.80 -12.04 16.87
N LEU A 108 15.82 -13.30 16.45
CA LEU A 108 15.29 -14.44 17.24
C LEU A 108 16.01 -14.64 18.58
N GLN A 109 17.29 -14.27 18.65
CA GLN A 109 18.14 -14.42 19.84
C GLN A 109 18.34 -13.11 20.62
N GLY A 110 17.59 -12.06 20.26
CA GLY A 110 17.71 -10.73 20.86
C GLY A 110 17.94 -9.62 19.83
N PRO A 111 18.17 -8.38 20.29
CA PRO A 111 18.44 -7.25 19.41
C PRO A 111 19.78 -7.42 18.70
N ILE A 112 19.80 -7.10 17.40
CA ILE A 112 20.99 -7.10 16.56
C ILE A 112 21.33 -5.64 16.27
N VAL A 113 22.53 -5.21 16.66
CA VAL A 113 23.07 -3.88 16.33
C VAL A 113 24.04 -4.05 15.17
N THR A 114 23.81 -3.34 14.07
CA THR A 114 24.67 -3.43 12.87
C THR A 114 24.71 -2.10 12.13
N THR A 115 25.62 -1.98 11.17
CA THR A 115 25.77 -0.80 10.32
C THR A 115 25.28 -1.10 8.91
N ILE A 116 24.54 -0.17 8.31
CA ILE A 116 24.07 -0.29 6.94
C ILE A 116 25.27 -0.20 5.99
N ARG A 117 25.49 -1.28 5.25
CA ARG A 117 26.59 -1.37 4.27
C ARG A 117 26.24 -0.72 2.93
N SER A 118 25.01 -0.92 2.47
CA SER A 118 24.46 -0.42 1.20
C SER A 118 22.93 -0.40 1.26
N LEU A 119 22.29 0.49 0.51
CA LEU A 119 20.82 0.60 0.38
C LEU A 119 20.31 0.20 -1.01
#